data_AF-A0A6A6BY17-F1
#
_entry.id   AF-A0A6A6BY17-F1
#
_cell.length_a   1.000
_cell.length_b   1.000
_cell.length_c   1.000
_cell.angle_alpha   90.00
_cell.angle_beta   90.00
_cell.angle_gamma   90.00
#
_symmetry.space_group_name_H-M   'P 1'
#
loop_
_entity.id
_entity.type
_entity.pdbx_description
1 polymer ?
#
loop_
_entity_poly.entity_id
_entity_poly.type
_entity_poly.pdbx_seq_one_letter_code
_entity_poly.pdbx_strand_id
1 'polypeptide(L)'
;MAEPPLRRLRNCALAIICARPKEATIISSMLRTSTTISGDSVDGVDNGHEFMLGEMKIITGKATSQKLKFYVTSSLSQGLVPFAISAGALISVLKPRFAIHAGICAGNGNLKNSKRPEDGTITRCTHSVTDVIVTDEAMSIESGKFTTSSFLPEYKPHHTHVAGLEAFVEATETVPNSEARVHYGPFLSSSAVRENAPEIFERIRSTVNRKVLALDMEASAFLELCAHYKHANVRTLGVFKGVSDVGDENKSDDFQKEALRNTGTVLSEWIQHTFRSRTWEADNSAEMGTRLAKAYYQNFISHVLNAVSGGIPASEIEGGFKGLSSGEVPSMLIVMPPQNRVTYFAHQGQLQGIVESHGLQDVKVGRGAFTRTAFFKGRYLIDFPRTLNDLIDSDEPQHQASLFERHLLVQPFFNTEGRPSRSVSAEVISWNDFVKRFPATTMVVVTGADRDDDAVLVS
;
A
#
# COMPACT_ATOMS: atom_id res chain seq x y z
N MET A 1 -15.35 -0.92 13.30
CA MET A 1 -15.23 0.45 12.77
C MET A 1 -14.82 0.35 11.31
N ALA A 2 -15.30 1.25 10.45
CA ALA A 2 -14.84 1.31 9.06
C ALA A 2 -13.36 1.71 9.01
N GLU A 3 -12.61 1.16 8.06
CA GLU A 3 -11.20 1.51 7.85
C GLU A 3 -11.10 2.97 7.38
N PRO A 4 -10.20 3.81 7.95
CA PRO A 4 -10.04 5.20 7.54
C PRO A 4 -9.72 5.34 6.04
N PRO A 5 -10.17 6.41 5.36
CA PRO A 5 -9.95 6.60 3.92
C PRO A 5 -8.47 6.52 3.49
N LEU A 6 -7.57 7.20 4.20
CA LEU A 6 -6.12 7.13 3.93
C LEU A 6 -5.60 5.69 3.97
N ARG A 7 -5.99 4.92 4.98
CA ARG A 7 -5.58 3.52 5.11
C ARG A 7 -6.12 2.65 3.99
N ARG A 8 -7.38 2.86 3.59
CA ARG A 8 -7.99 2.15 2.46
C ARG A 8 -7.19 2.36 1.17
N LEU A 9 -6.72 3.59 0.93
CA LEU A 9 -5.87 3.93 -0.22
C LEU A 9 -4.46 3.37 -0.11
N ARG A 10 -3.82 3.45 1.07
CA ARG A 10 -2.50 2.82 1.33
C ARG A 10 -2.52 1.29 1.19
N ASN A 11 -3.67 0.67 1.43
CA ASN A 11 -3.87 -0.76 1.22
C ASN A 11 -4.01 -1.16 -0.26
N CYS A 12 -4.26 -0.21 -1.16
CA CYS A 12 -4.22 -0.46 -2.60
C CYS A 12 -2.76 -0.61 -3.04
N ALA A 13 -2.43 -1.76 -3.63
CA ALA A 13 -1.07 -2.00 -4.08
C ALA A 13 -0.72 -1.20 -5.35
N LEU A 14 -1.74 -0.87 -6.17
CA LEU A 14 -1.59 -0.21 -7.46
C LEU A 14 -2.31 1.15 -7.47
N ALA A 15 -1.58 2.18 -7.87
CA ALA A 15 -2.09 3.50 -8.22
C ALA A 15 -2.10 3.67 -9.74
N ILE A 16 -3.21 4.16 -10.29
CA ILE A 16 -3.30 4.58 -11.69
C ILE A 16 -3.57 6.08 -11.67
N ILE A 17 -2.63 6.86 -12.20
CA ILE A 17 -2.67 8.32 -12.15
C ILE A 17 -2.87 8.84 -13.57
N CYS A 18 -3.95 9.59 -13.79
CA CYS A 18 -4.23 10.27 -15.06
C CYS A 18 -3.86 11.76 -14.98
N ALA A 19 -3.80 12.45 -16.12
CA ALA A 19 -3.49 13.88 -16.14
C ALA A 19 -4.74 14.75 -15.87
N ARG A 20 -5.94 14.23 -16.17
CA ARG A 20 -7.21 14.96 -15.99
C ARG A 20 -8.28 14.13 -15.28
N PRO A 21 -9.19 14.76 -14.51
CA PRO A 21 -10.32 14.07 -13.89
C PRO A 21 -11.18 13.27 -14.89
N LYS A 22 -11.49 13.85 -16.06
CA LYS A 22 -12.27 13.19 -17.12
C LYS A 22 -11.62 11.90 -17.63
N GLU A 23 -10.28 11.87 -17.70
CA GLU A 23 -9.54 10.66 -18.09
C GLU A 23 -9.64 9.59 -17.01
N ALA A 24 -9.44 9.97 -15.75
CA ALA A 24 -9.56 9.09 -14.60
C ALA A 24 -10.98 8.47 -14.51
N THR A 25 -12.03 9.26 -14.72
CA THR A 25 -13.42 8.77 -14.74
C THR A 25 -13.67 7.73 -15.85
N ILE A 26 -13.15 7.95 -17.06
CA ILE A 26 -13.35 7.00 -18.17
C ILE A 26 -12.55 5.73 -17.92
N ILE A 27 -11.27 5.86 -17.55
CA ILE A 27 -10.41 4.70 -17.25
C ILE A 27 -10.96 3.88 -16.08
N SER A 28 -11.42 4.52 -15.01
CA SER A 28 -12.00 3.83 -13.84
C SER A 28 -13.24 3.02 -14.20
N SER A 29 -14.08 3.54 -15.11
CA SER A 29 -15.25 2.82 -15.63
C SER A 29 -14.86 1.56 -16.40
N MET A 30 -13.78 1.61 -17.19
CA MET A 30 -13.26 0.45 -17.92
C MET A 30 -12.70 -0.61 -16.96
N LEU A 31 -12.08 -0.16 -15.86
CA LEU A 31 -11.54 -1.03 -14.82
C LEU A 31 -12.57 -1.46 -13.76
N ARG A 32 -13.85 -1.08 -13.94
CA ARG A 32 -14.97 -1.46 -13.07
C ARG A 32 -14.77 -1.07 -11.60
N THR A 33 -14.29 0.14 -11.34
CA THR A 33 -14.21 0.69 -9.98
C THR A 33 -15.60 0.84 -9.37
N SER A 34 -15.73 0.63 -8.06
CA SER A 34 -17.03 0.54 -7.37
C SER A 34 -17.25 1.60 -6.30
N THR A 35 -16.20 2.31 -5.87
CA THR A 35 -16.28 3.21 -4.73
C THR A 35 -15.40 4.42 -4.96
N THR A 36 -15.91 5.60 -4.62
CA THR A 36 -15.13 6.85 -4.67
C THR A 36 -14.82 7.33 -3.26
N ILE A 37 -13.61 7.83 -3.05
CA ILE A 37 -13.17 8.54 -1.85
C ILE A 37 -12.79 9.95 -2.28
N SER A 38 -13.35 10.97 -1.61
CA SER A 38 -12.92 12.37 -1.78
C SER A 38 -11.57 12.59 -1.10
N GLY A 39 -10.68 13.35 -1.75
CA GLY A 39 -9.42 13.84 -1.18
C GLY A 39 -9.62 14.59 0.13
N ASP A 40 -10.74 15.31 0.30
CA ASP A 40 -11.10 16.01 1.54
C ASP A 40 -11.14 15.09 2.77
N SER A 41 -11.39 13.80 2.56
CA SER A 41 -11.50 12.79 3.61
C SER A 41 -10.19 12.04 3.89
N VAL A 42 -9.11 12.42 3.19
CA VAL A 42 -7.82 11.75 3.22
C VAL A 42 -6.77 12.69 3.79
N ASP A 43 -6.33 12.40 5.01
CA ASP A 43 -5.31 13.20 5.69
C ASP A 43 -4.05 13.33 4.81
N GLY A 44 -3.61 14.58 4.59
CA GLY A 44 -2.42 14.91 3.79
C GLY A 44 -2.65 14.97 2.28
N VAL A 45 -3.89 14.92 1.79
CA VAL A 45 -4.24 15.09 0.37
C VAL A 45 -5.05 16.35 0.16
N ASP A 46 -4.78 17.06 -0.95
CA ASP A 46 -5.54 18.27 -1.32
C ASP A 46 -6.99 17.98 -1.73
N ASN A 47 -7.87 18.93 -1.44
CA ASN A 47 -9.33 18.89 -1.60
C ASN A 47 -9.85 18.69 -3.04
N GLY A 48 -8.98 18.72 -4.05
CA GLY A 48 -9.37 18.55 -5.46
C GLY A 48 -9.37 17.10 -5.94
N HIS A 49 -8.80 16.17 -5.17
CA HIS A 49 -8.58 14.80 -5.64
C HIS A 49 -9.80 13.91 -5.44
N GLU A 50 -10.03 13.03 -6.41
CA GLU A 50 -10.95 11.89 -6.27
C GLU A 50 -10.21 10.58 -6.48
N PHE A 51 -10.55 9.59 -5.67
CA PHE A 51 -9.98 8.24 -5.76
C PHE A 51 -11.08 7.24 -6.08
N MET A 52 -11.03 6.64 -7.26
CA MET A 52 -11.95 5.59 -7.70
C MET A 52 -11.33 4.22 -7.43
N LEU A 53 -11.82 3.53 -6.41
CA LEU A 53 -11.29 2.25 -5.94
C LEU A 53 -11.90 1.08 -6.71
N GLY A 54 -11.07 0.11 -7.04
CA GLY A 54 -11.51 -1.16 -7.63
C GLY A 54 -10.77 -2.37 -7.08
N GLU A 55 -11.30 -3.54 -7.39
CA GLU A 55 -10.68 -4.83 -7.10
C GLU A 55 -10.63 -5.67 -8.38
N MET A 56 -9.45 -6.22 -8.72
CA MET A 56 -9.31 -7.22 -9.78
C MET A 56 -9.01 -8.58 -9.18
N LYS A 57 -9.69 -9.63 -9.67
CA LYS A 57 -9.33 -11.01 -9.34
C LYS A 57 -8.19 -11.44 -10.26
N ILE A 58 -7.05 -11.72 -9.68
CA ILE A 58 -5.86 -12.20 -10.39
C ILE A 58 -5.73 -13.70 -10.15
N ILE A 59 -5.77 -14.47 -11.23
CA ILE A 59 -5.52 -15.91 -11.18
C ILE A 59 -4.01 -16.12 -11.16
N THR A 60 -3.49 -16.56 -10.01
CA THR A 60 -2.07 -16.90 -9.88
C THR A 60 -1.83 -18.35 -10.28
N GLY A 61 -0.61 -18.70 -10.70
CA GLY A 61 -0.27 -20.04 -11.23
C GLY A 61 -0.59 -21.26 -10.36
N LYS A 62 -0.99 -21.06 -9.09
CA LYS A 62 -1.47 -22.11 -8.17
C LYS A 62 -2.99 -22.33 -8.19
N ALA A 63 -3.70 -21.83 -9.22
CA ALA A 63 -5.17 -21.78 -9.29
C ALA A 63 -5.85 -21.02 -8.13
N THR A 64 -5.08 -20.34 -7.28
CA THR A 64 -5.60 -19.45 -6.24
C THR A 64 -5.86 -18.07 -6.83
N SER A 65 -7.11 -17.59 -6.73
CA SER A 65 -7.45 -16.22 -7.07
C SER A 65 -7.09 -15.29 -5.92
N GLN A 66 -6.22 -14.30 -6.17
CA GLN A 66 -5.96 -13.22 -5.22
C GLN A 66 -6.65 -11.94 -5.68
N LYS A 67 -7.01 -11.07 -4.73
CA LYS A 67 -7.62 -9.77 -5.03
C LYS A 67 -6.55 -8.69 -5.07
N LEU A 68 -6.36 -8.07 -6.23
CA LEU A 68 -5.57 -6.86 -6.38
C LEU A 68 -6.47 -5.64 -6.13
N LYS A 69 -6.20 -4.90 -5.06
CA LYS A 69 -6.84 -3.62 -4.78
C LYS A 69 -6.06 -2.50 -5.47
N PHE A 70 -6.77 -1.60 -6.13
CA PHE A 70 -6.18 -0.46 -6.84
C PHE A 70 -7.06 0.78 -6.68
N TYR A 71 -6.51 1.94 -7.01
CA TYR A 71 -7.29 3.16 -7.22
C TYR A 71 -6.87 3.86 -8.51
N VAL A 72 -7.83 4.56 -9.11
CA VAL A 72 -7.61 5.50 -10.21
C VAL A 72 -7.82 6.91 -9.68
N THR A 73 -6.92 7.83 -10.01
CA THR A 73 -7.01 9.25 -9.66
C THR A 73 -6.41 10.10 -10.77
N SER A 74 -6.42 11.41 -10.64
CA SER A 74 -5.77 12.32 -11.57
C SER A 74 -4.98 13.41 -10.86
N SER A 75 -4.04 14.04 -11.58
CA SER A 75 -3.57 15.36 -11.20
C SER A 75 -4.69 16.40 -11.36
N LEU A 76 -4.58 17.51 -10.65
CA LEU A 76 -5.53 18.63 -10.73
C LEU A 76 -5.28 19.53 -11.94
N SER A 77 -4.10 19.41 -12.55
CA SER A 77 -3.68 20.21 -13.70
C SER A 77 -2.71 19.42 -14.57
N GLN A 78 -2.66 19.79 -15.86
CA GLN A 78 -1.81 19.18 -16.89
C GLN A 78 -0.44 19.87 -16.97
N GLY A 79 0.51 19.19 -17.61
CA GLY A 79 1.86 19.71 -17.82
C GLY A 79 2.86 19.18 -16.80
N LEU A 80 4.13 19.28 -17.16
CA LEU A 80 5.22 18.64 -16.41
C LEU A 80 5.26 19.04 -14.94
N VAL A 81 5.28 20.35 -14.64
CA VAL A 81 5.43 20.85 -13.26
C VAL A 81 4.19 20.60 -12.41
N PRO A 82 2.96 20.97 -12.84
CA PRO A 82 1.77 20.72 -12.03
C PRO A 82 1.51 19.24 -11.80
N PHE A 83 1.75 18.39 -12.81
CA PHE A 83 1.66 16.95 -12.66
C PHE A 83 2.71 16.43 -11.67
N ALA A 84 3.97 16.87 -11.77
CA ALA A 84 5.03 16.41 -10.88
C ALA A 84 4.75 16.75 -9.40
N ILE A 85 4.25 17.97 -9.12
CA ILE A 85 3.89 18.39 -7.77
C ILE A 85 2.72 17.54 -7.24
N SER A 86 1.64 17.45 -8.01
CA SER A 86 0.42 16.77 -7.60
C SER A 86 0.65 15.25 -7.43
N ALA A 87 1.20 14.58 -8.44
CA ALA A 87 1.49 13.15 -8.38
C ALA A 87 2.57 12.82 -7.34
N GLY A 88 3.58 13.68 -7.19
CA GLY A 88 4.62 13.53 -6.16
C GLY A 88 4.06 13.58 -4.75
N ALA A 89 3.16 14.54 -4.46
CA ALA A 89 2.47 14.63 -3.17
C ALA A 89 1.62 13.37 -2.90
N LEU A 90 0.83 12.93 -3.89
CA LEU A 90 0.03 11.71 -3.79
C LEU A 90 0.88 10.46 -3.53
N ILE A 91 1.99 10.28 -4.26
CA ILE A 91 2.90 9.14 -4.07
C ILE A 91 3.52 9.17 -2.67
N SER A 92 3.93 10.35 -2.18
CA SER A 92 4.51 10.52 -0.84
C SER A 92 3.54 10.13 0.27
N VAL A 93 2.28 10.58 0.16
CA VAL A 93 1.24 10.37 1.19
C VAL A 93 0.67 8.95 1.13
N LEU A 94 0.32 8.48 -0.07
CA LEU A 94 -0.38 7.21 -0.28
C LEU A 94 0.56 6.02 -0.41
N LYS A 95 1.85 6.25 -0.69
CA LYS A 95 2.91 5.24 -0.76
C LYS A 95 2.50 3.98 -1.56
N PRO A 96 1.98 4.11 -2.79
CA PRO A 96 1.59 2.96 -3.58
C PRO A 96 2.81 2.10 -3.93
N ARG A 97 2.64 0.79 -3.99
CA ARG A 97 3.75 -0.12 -4.35
C ARG A 97 4.01 -0.15 -5.84
N PHE A 98 2.94 -0.03 -6.62
CA PHE A 98 2.97 0.04 -8.06
C PHE A 98 2.26 1.29 -8.54
N ALA A 99 2.81 1.94 -9.55
CA ALA A 99 2.19 3.11 -10.19
C ALA A 99 2.12 2.90 -11.70
N ILE A 100 1.03 3.35 -12.31
CA ILE A 100 0.87 3.45 -13.76
C ILE A 100 0.40 4.87 -14.08
N HIS A 101 0.97 5.46 -15.11
CA HIS A 101 0.39 6.67 -15.70
C HIS A 101 -0.45 6.30 -16.91
N ALA A 102 -1.69 6.78 -16.94
CA ALA A 102 -2.61 6.47 -18.02
C ALA A 102 -3.29 7.74 -18.56
N GLY A 103 -3.61 7.80 -19.85
CA GLY A 103 -4.26 8.96 -20.44
C GLY A 103 -4.32 8.94 -21.95
N ILE A 104 -4.21 10.12 -22.57
CA ILE A 104 -4.13 10.29 -24.03
C ILE A 104 -2.88 11.03 -24.45
N CYS A 105 -2.49 10.87 -25.72
CA CYS A 105 -1.33 11.51 -26.32
C CYS A 105 -1.58 11.88 -27.78
N ALA A 106 -0.73 12.76 -28.31
CA ALA A 106 -0.58 12.95 -29.74
C ALA A 106 0.33 11.86 -30.31
N GLY A 107 -0.14 11.17 -31.34
CA GLY A 107 0.61 10.13 -32.04
C GLY A 107 1.48 10.72 -33.15
N ASN A 108 2.62 10.09 -33.39
CA ASN A 108 3.49 10.36 -34.52
C ASN A 108 2.92 9.72 -35.80
N GLY A 109 1.80 10.27 -36.28
CA GLY A 109 1.09 9.81 -37.46
C GLY A 109 0.99 10.90 -38.53
N ASN A 110 0.96 10.47 -39.80
CA ASN A 110 0.54 11.32 -40.91
C ASN A 110 -0.93 11.01 -41.20
N LEU A 111 -1.87 11.89 -40.84
CA LEU A 111 -3.31 11.72 -41.12
C LEU A 111 -3.61 11.53 -42.62
N LYS A 112 -2.69 11.95 -43.51
CA LYS A 112 -2.87 11.93 -44.97
C LYS A 112 -2.75 10.55 -45.62
N ASN A 113 -2.27 9.52 -44.91
CA ASN A 113 -2.00 8.18 -45.48
C ASN A 113 -2.77 7.03 -44.81
N SER A 114 -3.91 7.29 -44.18
CA SER A 114 -4.83 6.22 -43.73
C SER A 114 -5.60 5.53 -44.88
N LYS A 115 -5.00 5.46 -46.08
CA LYS A 115 -5.36 4.45 -47.09
C LYS A 115 -4.39 3.28 -46.94
N ARG A 116 -4.94 2.07 -46.73
CA ARG A 116 -4.16 0.81 -46.76
C ARG A 116 -3.27 0.81 -48.02
N PRO A 117 -1.95 0.55 -47.92
CA PRO A 117 -1.14 0.33 -49.11
C PRO A 117 -1.61 -0.95 -49.81
N GLU A 118 -1.95 -0.85 -51.09
CA GLU A 118 -2.31 -2.01 -51.94
C GLU A 118 -1.09 -2.87 -52.32
N ASP A 119 0.14 -2.38 -52.08
CA ASP A 119 1.37 -2.99 -52.61
C ASP A 119 2.21 -3.82 -51.59
N GLY A 120 1.77 -3.92 -50.33
CA GLY A 120 2.42 -4.78 -49.34
C GLY A 120 3.85 -4.37 -48.92
N THR A 121 4.35 -3.21 -49.33
CA THR A 121 5.70 -2.77 -48.97
C THR A 121 5.71 -1.99 -47.65
N ILE A 122 6.13 -2.65 -46.56
CA ILE A 122 6.20 -2.09 -45.21
C ILE A 122 7.41 -1.16 -45.10
N THR A 123 7.21 0.17 -45.06
CA THR A 123 8.02 1.05 -44.19
C THR A 123 7.36 2.41 -43.95
N ARG A 124 6.84 2.63 -42.73
CA ARG A 124 6.89 3.87 -41.91
C ARG A 124 5.78 3.81 -40.85
N CYS A 125 6.13 4.06 -39.59
CA CYS A 125 5.21 4.03 -38.44
C CYS A 125 3.98 4.91 -38.70
N THR A 126 2.83 4.30 -38.97
CA THR A 126 1.53 4.97 -39.03
C THR A 126 0.69 4.43 -37.87
N HIS A 127 0.78 5.08 -36.72
CA HIS A 127 -0.21 4.85 -35.66
C HIS A 127 -1.52 5.51 -36.09
N SER A 128 -2.61 4.79 -35.91
CA SER A 128 -3.93 5.32 -36.13
C SER A 128 -4.39 6.07 -34.89
N VAL A 129 -5.27 7.05 -35.07
CA VAL A 129 -6.05 7.57 -33.95
C VAL A 129 -6.76 6.40 -33.28
N THR A 130 -6.83 6.41 -31.96
CA THR A 130 -7.33 5.35 -31.06
C THR A 130 -6.37 4.17 -30.77
N ASP A 131 -5.23 4.07 -31.46
CA ASP A 131 -4.15 3.15 -31.07
C ASP A 131 -3.68 3.42 -29.63
N VAL A 132 -3.10 2.43 -28.96
CA VAL A 132 -2.52 2.59 -27.62
C VAL A 132 -1.01 2.48 -27.73
N ILE A 133 -0.30 3.49 -27.20
CA ILE A 133 1.15 3.49 -27.09
C ILE A 133 1.51 3.27 -25.63
N VAL A 134 2.39 2.31 -25.41
CA VAL A 134 2.87 1.87 -24.11
C VAL A 134 4.37 2.13 -24.03
N THR A 135 4.86 2.58 -22.88
CA THR A 135 6.28 2.86 -22.72
C THR A 135 6.78 2.73 -21.28
N ASP A 136 8.07 2.52 -21.15
CA ASP A 136 8.86 2.72 -19.93
C ASP A 136 10.01 3.73 -20.14
N GLU A 137 9.97 4.50 -21.23
CA GLU A 137 10.93 5.55 -21.59
C GLU A 137 10.21 6.84 -22.05
N ALA A 138 10.60 7.98 -21.49
CA ALA A 138 10.14 9.28 -21.96
C ALA A 138 11.20 10.38 -21.82
N MET A 139 11.11 11.42 -22.65
CA MET A 139 12.02 12.57 -22.65
C MET A 139 11.24 13.88 -22.57
N SER A 140 11.74 14.85 -21.81
CA SER A 140 11.24 16.22 -21.88
C SER A 140 11.86 16.94 -23.09
N ILE A 141 11.05 17.62 -23.90
CA ILE A 141 11.56 18.47 -25.00
C ILE A 141 11.94 19.89 -24.55
N GLU A 142 11.70 20.19 -23.28
CA GLU A 142 11.91 21.51 -22.65
C GLU A 142 13.04 21.50 -21.62
N SER A 143 13.64 20.33 -21.37
CA SER A 143 14.89 20.24 -20.62
C SER A 143 16.03 20.67 -21.53
N GLY A 144 16.97 21.46 -21.00
CA GLY A 144 18.08 21.99 -21.78
C GLY A 144 18.72 23.24 -21.19
N LYS A 145 19.54 23.90 -21.99
CA LYS A 145 20.28 25.11 -21.61
C LYS A 145 20.02 26.23 -22.61
N PHE A 146 19.73 27.43 -22.12
CA PHE A 146 19.78 28.62 -22.96
C PHE A 146 21.24 29.01 -23.20
N THR A 147 21.59 29.16 -24.47
CA THR A 147 22.80 29.85 -24.91
C THR A 147 22.45 31.28 -25.30
N THR A 148 23.47 32.08 -25.62
CA THR A 148 23.28 33.47 -26.08
C THR A 148 22.45 33.56 -27.36
N SER A 149 22.41 32.52 -28.19
CA SER A 149 21.75 32.52 -29.50
C SER A 149 20.50 31.65 -29.58
N SER A 150 20.36 30.64 -28.72
CA SER A 150 19.28 29.65 -28.83
C SER A 150 19.13 28.79 -27.58
N PHE A 151 17.95 28.17 -27.45
CA PHE A 151 17.75 27.06 -26.52
C PHE A 151 18.36 25.78 -27.09
N LEU A 152 19.24 25.14 -26.33
CA LEU A 152 19.82 23.83 -26.63
C LEU A 152 19.12 22.76 -25.78
N PRO A 153 18.18 22.00 -26.35
CA PRO A 153 17.47 20.96 -25.62
C PRO A 153 18.42 19.81 -25.23
N GLU A 154 18.26 19.32 -24.01
CA GLU A 154 18.89 18.13 -23.47
C GLU A 154 17.85 17.01 -23.44
N TYR A 155 17.82 16.21 -24.51
CA TYR A 155 16.90 15.09 -24.66
C TYR A 155 17.34 13.87 -23.84
N LYS A 156 17.45 14.05 -22.52
CA LYS A 156 17.82 12.97 -21.61
C LYS A 156 16.63 12.03 -21.42
N PRO A 157 16.75 10.74 -21.78
CA PRO A 157 15.69 9.78 -21.54
C PRO A 157 15.57 9.46 -20.06
N HIS A 158 14.35 9.53 -19.54
CA HIS A 158 13.95 8.95 -18.26
C HIS A 158 13.42 7.56 -18.55
N HIS A 159 14.14 6.55 -18.10
CA HIS A 159 13.82 5.15 -18.35
C HIS A 159 13.72 4.39 -17.03
N THR A 160 12.67 3.59 -16.88
CA THR A 160 12.52 2.67 -15.76
C THR A 160 12.07 1.31 -16.27
N HIS A 161 13.03 0.42 -16.55
CA HIS A 161 12.79 -0.91 -17.11
C HIS A 161 11.59 -1.63 -16.46
N VAL A 162 10.54 -1.85 -17.25
CA VAL A 162 9.35 -2.61 -16.85
C VAL A 162 9.44 -4.02 -17.43
N ALA A 163 9.80 -4.97 -16.57
CA ALA A 163 9.99 -6.36 -16.98
C ALA A 163 8.71 -6.93 -17.66
N GLY A 164 8.87 -7.43 -18.89
CA GLY A 164 7.81 -8.05 -19.67
C GLY A 164 6.90 -7.10 -20.46
N LEU A 165 7.13 -5.78 -20.40
CA LEU A 165 6.27 -4.80 -21.08
C LEU A 165 6.33 -4.93 -22.60
N GLU A 166 7.53 -4.98 -23.19
CA GLU A 166 7.72 -5.14 -24.64
C GLU A 166 7.14 -6.47 -25.13
N ALA A 167 7.44 -7.58 -24.43
CA ALA A 167 6.88 -8.90 -24.75
C ALA A 167 5.35 -8.95 -24.64
N PHE A 168 4.75 -8.22 -23.70
CA PHE A 168 3.30 -8.10 -23.60
C PHE A 168 2.71 -7.37 -24.80
N VAL A 169 3.34 -6.28 -25.25
CA VAL A 169 2.89 -5.53 -26.43
C VAL A 169 2.99 -6.40 -27.69
N GLU A 170 4.09 -7.13 -27.86
CA GLU A 170 4.25 -8.10 -28.96
C GLU A 170 3.14 -9.17 -28.96
N ALA A 171 2.70 -9.63 -27.79
CA ALA A 171 1.63 -10.62 -27.67
C ALA A 171 0.21 -10.04 -27.81
N THR A 172 0.02 -8.74 -27.60
CA THR A 172 -1.29 -8.06 -27.54
C THR A 172 -1.51 -7.17 -28.76
N GLU A 173 -0.97 -7.55 -29.93
CA GLU A 173 -0.88 -6.76 -31.17
C GLU A 173 -2.07 -5.80 -31.46
N THR A 174 -3.29 -6.22 -31.11
CA THR A 174 -4.52 -5.44 -31.16
C THR A 174 -5.21 -5.31 -29.81
N VAL A 175 -5.87 -4.17 -29.58
CA VAL A 175 -6.76 -3.95 -28.44
C VAL A 175 -7.96 -4.91 -28.53
N PRO A 176 -8.28 -5.67 -27.48
CA PRO A 176 -9.42 -6.59 -27.49
C PRO A 176 -10.74 -5.92 -27.90
N ASN A 177 -11.44 -6.51 -28.88
CA ASN A 177 -12.71 -6.03 -29.44
C ASN A 177 -12.61 -4.63 -30.11
N SER A 178 -11.43 -4.25 -30.59
CA SER A 178 -11.20 -3.00 -31.32
C SER A 178 -10.23 -3.24 -32.48
N GLU A 179 -10.27 -2.38 -33.49
CA GLU A 179 -9.29 -2.37 -34.58
C GLU A 179 -7.98 -1.65 -34.18
N ALA A 180 -7.98 -0.96 -33.04
CA ALA A 180 -6.81 -0.27 -32.51
C ALA A 180 -5.66 -1.24 -32.21
N ARG A 181 -4.44 -0.79 -32.49
CA ARG A 181 -3.21 -1.56 -32.24
C ARG A 181 -2.53 -1.11 -30.95
N VAL A 182 -1.71 -2.00 -30.39
CA VAL A 182 -0.85 -1.68 -29.25
C VAL A 182 0.58 -1.54 -29.74
N HIS A 183 1.24 -0.44 -29.38
CA HIS A 183 2.62 -0.14 -29.78
C HIS A 183 3.49 0.08 -28.56
N TYR A 184 4.77 -0.28 -28.68
CA TYR A 184 5.78 -0.01 -27.67
C TYR A 184 6.79 1.01 -28.21
N GLY A 185 6.99 2.12 -27.50
CA GLY A 185 8.05 3.06 -27.87
C GLY A 185 8.10 4.34 -27.04
N PRO A 186 9.19 5.12 -27.16
CA PRO A 186 9.43 6.27 -26.28
C PRO A 186 8.45 7.43 -26.50
N PHE A 187 8.18 8.14 -25.40
CA PHE A 187 7.36 9.36 -25.38
C PHE A 187 8.24 10.62 -25.35
N LEU A 188 7.69 11.70 -25.89
CA LEU A 188 8.11 13.07 -25.62
C LEU A 188 7.10 13.73 -24.71
N SER A 189 7.55 14.58 -23.81
CA SER A 189 6.69 15.37 -22.94
C SER A 189 7.02 16.86 -23.01
N SER A 190 5.99 17.71 -23.00
CA SER A 190 6.07 19.19 -23.01
C SER A 190 5.18 19.79 -21.93
N SER A 191 5.47 21.00 -21.46
CA SER A 191 4.60 21.69 -20.49
C SER A 191 3.35 22.28 -21.12
N ALA A 192 3.18 22.20 -22.45
CA ALA A 192 2.03 22.75 -23.16
C ALA A 192 1.55 21.83 -24.28
N VAL A 193 0.29 21.99 -24.66
CA VAL A 193 -0.29 21.38 -25.86
C VAL A 193 0.43 21.92 -27.09
N ARG A 194 0.88 21.03 -27.99
CA ARG A 194 1.66 21.38 -29.19
C ARG A 194 0.86 21.15 -30.46
N GLU A 195 0.62 22.19 -31.25
CA GLU A 195 -0.01 22.12 -32.59
C GLU A 195 1.03 21.95 -33.71
N ASN A 196 2.31 21.87 -33.35
CA ASN A 196 3.43 21.58 -34.23
C ASN A 196 4.13 20.26 -33.86
N ALA A 197 3.35 19.27 -33.42
CA ALA A 197 3.90 17.95 -33.11
C ALA A 197 4.57 17.27 -34.32
N PRO A 198 4.06 17.39 -35.57
CA PRO A 198 4.73 16.81 -36.73
C PRO A 198 6.18 17.27 -36.90
N GLU A 199 6.44 18.57 -36.79
CA GLU A 199 7.80 19.15 -36.90
C GLU A 199 8.68 18.71 -35.73
N ILE A 200 8.10 18.61 -34.52
CA ILE A 200 8.81 18.09 -33.34
C ILE A 200 9.23 16.63 -33.59
N PHE A 201 8.31 15.77 -34.03
CA PHE A 201 8.64 14.37 -34.31
C PHE A 201 9.69 14.24 -35.40
N GLU A 202 9.57 14.97 -36.51
CA GLU A 202 10.54 14.93 -37.60
C GLU A 202 11.95 15.31 -37.12
N ARG A 203 12.06 16.41 -36.36
CA ARG A 203 13.33 16.85 -35.78
C ARG A 203 13.90 15.81 -34.82
N ILE A 204 13.11 15.32 -33.86
CA ILE A 204 13.59 14.39 -32.83
C ILE A 204 13.98 13.04 -33.43
N ARG A 205 13.19 12.52 -34.37
CA ARG A 205 13.48 11.21 -34.98
C ARG A 205 14.70 11.23 -35.88
N SER A 206 14.98 12.36 -36.52
CA SER A 206 16.17 12.53 -37.37
C SER A 206 17.45 12.80 -36.57
N THR A 207 17.35 13.40 -35.37
CA THR A 207 18.54 13.86 -34.62
C THR A 207 18.80 13.12 -33.31
N VAL A 208 17.78 12.50 -32.69
CA VAL A 208 17.85 11.95 -31.32
C VAL A 208 17.46 10.48 -31.30
N ASN A 209 16.20 10.16 -31.59
CA ASN A 209 15.66 8.81 -31.42
C ASN A 209 14.56 8.52 -32.45
N ARG A 210 14.91 7.69 -33.44
CA ARG A 210 14.01 7.28 -34.53
C ARG A 210 12.77 6.50 -34.08
N LYS A 211 12.77 5.97 -32.84
CA LYS A 211 11.69 5.14 -32.29
C LYS A 211 10.63 5.93 -31.53
N VAL A 212 10.76 7.24 -31.36
CA VAL A 212 9.75 8.06 -30.66
C VAL A 212 8.39 7.98 -31.35
N LEU A 213 7.35 7.66 -30.58
CA LEU A 213 6.00 7.40 -31.11
C LEU A 213 4.94 8.39 -30.64
N ALA A 214 5.14 9.05 -29.49
CA ALA A 214 4.10 9.86 -28.87
C ALA A 214 4.63 11.18 -28.29
N LEU A 215 3.74 12.16 -28.19
CA LEU A 215 3.96 13.45 -27.53
C LEU A 215 2.82 13.68 -26.54
N ASP A 216 3.16 13.95 -25.29
CA ASP A 216 2.22 14.21 -24.20
C ASP A 216 2.71 15.36 -23.31
N MET A 217 2.15 15.47 -22.11
CA MET A 217 2.49 16.52 -21.16
C MET A 217 3.03 16.03 -19.80
N GLU A 218 3.12 14.71 -19.56
CA GLU A 218 3.34 14.17 -18.20
C GLU A 218 4.26 12.94 -18.12
N ALA A 219 4.44 12.16 -19.19
CA ALA A 219 5.11 10.86 -19.13
C ALA A 219 6.54 10.95 -18.57
N SER A 220 7.33 11.95 -18.99
CA SER A 220 8.70 12.12 -18.48
C SER A 220 8.73 12.45 -16.99
N ALA A 221 7.84 13.34 -16.53
CA ALA A 221 7.71 13.70 -15.12
C ALA A 221 7.27 12.49 -14.27
N PHE A 222 6.33 11.68 -14.77
CA PHE A 222 5.90 10.46 -14.07
C PHE A 222 7.03 9.45 -13.89
N LEU A 223 7.80 9.17 -14.95
CA LEU A 223 8.91 8.22 -14.88
C LEU A 223 10.03 8.74 -13.95
N GLU A 224 10.31 10.05 -13.99
CA GLU A 224 11.26 10.69 -13.07
C GLU A 224 10.81 10.60 -11.61
N LEU A 225 9.52 10.85 -11.32
CA LEU A 225 8.94 10.69 -9.99
C LEU A 225 9.06 9.25 -9.48
N CYS A 226 8.74 8.26 -10.32
CA CYS A 226 8.86 6.85 -9.92
C CYS A 226 10.33 6.48 -9.63
N ALA A 227 11.27 7.00 -10.41
CA ALA A 227 12.70 6.81 -10.14
C ALA A 227 13.12 7.47 -8.82
N HIS A 228 12.62 8.68 -8.52
CA HIS A 228 12.87 9.39 -7.27
C HIS A 228 12.36 8.59 -6.06
N TYR A 229 11.12 8.08 -6.11
CA TYR A 229 10.49 7.32 -5.02
C TYR A 229 10.86 5.83 -4.97
N LYS A 230 11.86 5.37 -5.73
CA LYS A 230 12.36 3.99 -5.68
C LYS A 230 12.81 3.56 -4.27
N HIS A 231 13.36 4.49 -3.49
CA HIS A 231 13.76 4.26 -2.09
C HIS A 231 12.57 4.01 -1.16
N ALA A 232 11.39 4.51 -1.51
CA ALA A 232 10.12 4.23 -0.85
C ALA A 232 9.42 2.98 -1.44
N ASN A 233 10.14 2.18 -2.24
CA ASN A 233 9.69 0.94 -2.86
C ASN A 233 8.53 1.10 -3.86
N VAL A 234 8.36 2.31 -4.42
CA VAL A 234 7.40 2.59 -5.50
C VAL A 234 8.00 2.10 -6.82
N ARG A 235 7.26 1.29 -7.57
CA ARG A 235 7.68 0.76 -8.87
C ARG A 235 6.70 1.18 -9.96
N THR A 236 7.19 1.76 -11.04
CA THR A 236 6.33 1.96 -12.22
C THR A 236 6.05 0.63 -12.91
N LEU A 237 4.84 0.49 -13.45
CA LEU A 237 4.47 -0.57 -14.39
C LEU A 237 4.26 -0.04 -15.81
N GLY A 238 4.73 1.19 -16.08
CA GLY A 238 4.73 1.80 -17.40
C GLY A 238 3.77 2.98 -17.53
N VAL A 239 3.79 3.57 -18.71
CA VAL A 239 2.90 4.64 -19.17
C VAL A 239 2.05 4.09 -20.32
N PHE A 240 0.73 4.30 -20.24
CA PHE A 240 -0.24 3.77 -21.20
C PHE A 240 -1.09 4.92 -21.73
N LYS A 241 -0.94 5.29 -23.00
CA LYS A 241 -1.73 6.39 -23.57
C LYS A 241 -2.35 6.03 -24.91
N GLY A 242 -3.63 6.33 -25.05
CA GLY A 242 -4.34 6.24 -26.32
C GLY A 242 -4.02 7.45 -27.19
N VAL A 243 -3.90 7.25 -28.50
CA VAL A 243 -3.69 8.31 -29.48
C VAL A 243 -5.01 9.02 -29.71
N SER A 244 -5.16 10.28 -29.28
CA SER A 244 -6.37 11.08 -29.50
C SER A 244 -6.31 11.93 -30.77
N ASP A 245 -5.10 12.33 -31.17
CA ASP A 245 -4.84 13.26 -32.26
C ASP A 245 -3.39 13.08 -32.76
N VAL A 246 -2.98 13.88 -33.74
CA VAL A 246 -1.60 13.90 -34.27
C VAL A 246 -0.84 15.18 -33.93
N GLY A 247 -1.40 16.02 -33.06
CA GLY A 247 -0.74 17.23 -32.60
C GLY A 247 -0.61 18.34 -33.66
N ASP A 248 -1.54 18.42 -34.62
CA ASP A 248 -1.60 19.46 -35.66
C ASP A 248 -2.69 20.50 -35.36
N GLU A 249 -2.99 21.38 -36.32
CA GLU A 249 -4.06 22.39 -36.25
C GLU A 249 -5.47 21.79 -36.33
N ASN A 250 -5.62 20.52 -36.73
CA ASN A 250 -6.91 19.84 -36.94
C ASN A 250 -7.35 19.03 -35.71
N LYS A 251 -6.92 19.43 -34.51
CA LYS A 251 -7.27 18.73 -33.27
C LYS A 251 -8.77 18.71 -33.05
N SER A 252 -9.28 17.50 -32.81
CA SER A 252 -10.65 17.27 -32.37
C SER A 252 -10.67 16.45 -31.09
N ASP A 253 -11.65 16.74 -30.23
CA ASP A 253 -11.93 15.99 -29.02
C ASP A 253 -12.71 14.68 -29.30
N ASP A 254 -13.15 14.46 -30.53
CA ASP A 254 -14.05 13.36 -30.93
C ASP A 254 -13.50 11.97 -30.54
N PHE A 255 -12.19 11.77 -30.68
CA PHE A 255 -11.55 10.48 -30.44
C PHE A 255 -11.05 10.27 -29.01
N GLN A 256 -11.05 11.30 -28.16
CA GLN A 256 -10.49 11.19 -26.80
C GLN A 256 -11.17 10.09 -25.99
N LYS A 257 -12.51 10.00 -26.08
CA LYS A 257 -13.28 9.01 -25.32
C LYS A 257 -12.96 7.59 -25.76
N GLU A 258 -12.79 7.36 -27.06
CA GLU A 258 -12.45 6.05 -27.61
C GLU A 258 -11.01 5.66 -27.29
N ALA A 259 -10.06 6.58 -27.47
CA ALA A 259 -8.66 6.40 -27.08
C ALA A 259 -8.51 6.03 -25.59
N LEU A 260 -9.27 6.67 -24.70
CA LEU A 260 -9.29 6.34 -23.26
C LEU A 260 -9.91 4.97 -22.98
N ARG A 261 -10.95 4.57 -23.71
CA ARG A 261 -11.53 3.23 -23.58
C ARG A 261 -10.53 2.15 -23.98
N ASN A 262 -9.85 2.33 -25.11
CA ASN A 262 -8.81 1.42 -25.58
C ASN A 262 -7.66 1.35 -24.57
N THR A 263 -7.23 2.50 -24.03
CA THR A 263 -6.22 2.58 -22.96
C THR A 263 -6.64 1.76 -21.74
N GLY A 264 -7.88 1.93 -21.26
CA GLY A 264 -8.41 1.17 -20.12
C GLY A 264 -8.47 -0.34 -20.38
N THR A 265 -8.82 -0.76 -21.61
CA THR A 265 -8.82 -2.17 -22.01
C THR A 265 -7.42 -2.77 -21.97
N VAL A 266 -6.44 -2.14 -22.62
CA VAL A 266 -5.04 -2.60 -22.63
C VAL A 266 -4.47 -2.62 -21.21
N LEU A 267 -4.78 -1.60 -20.41
CA LEU A 267 -4.36 -1.51 -19.02
C LEU A 267 -4.89 -2.67 -18.17
N SER A 268 -6.17 -3.04 -18.34
CA SER A 268 -6.77 -4.20 -17.66
C SER A 268 -6.03 -5.50 -18.00
N GLU A 269 -5.73 -5.72 -19.28
CA GLU A 269 -4.98 -6.91 -19.74
C GLU A 269 -3.54 -6.91 -19.20
N TRP A 270 -2.86 -5.77 -19.21
CA TRP A 270 -1.51 -5.63 -18.67
C TRP A 270 -1.46 -5.92 -17.17
N ILE A 271 -2.42 -5.42 -16.39
CA ILE A 271 -2.51 -5.67 -14.95
C ILE A 271 -2.71 -7.16 -14.70
N GLN A 272 -3.63 -7.80 -15.44
CA GLN A 272 -3.82 -9.25 -15.34
C GLN A 272 -2.55 -10.03 -15.71
N HIS A 273 -1.88 -9.66 -16.80
CA HIS A 273 -0.64 -10.28 -17.25
C HIS A 273 0.47 -10.17 -16.18
N THR A 274 0.73 -8.95 -15.71
CA THR A 274 1.82 -8.62 -14.78
C THR A 274 1.68 -9.31 -13.44
N PHE A 275 0.46 -9.35 -12.89
CA PHE A 275 0.24 -9.88 -11.54
C PHE A 275 -0.01 -11.40 -11.50
N ARG A 276 -0.11 -12.10 -12.64
CA ARG A 276 -0.18 -13.58 -12.66
C ARG A 276 1.03 -14.25 -12.01
N SER A 277 2.21 -13.64 -12.15
CA SER A 277 3.50 -14.18 -11.69
C SER A 277 4.16 -13.36 -10.57
N ARG A 278 3.54 -12.26 -10.15
CA ARG A 278 4.12 -11.33 -9.18
C ARG A 278 3.29 -11.29 -7.90
N THR A 279 3.94 -11.25 -6.74
CA THR A 279 3.26 -10.97 -5.47
C THR A 279 3.16 -9.47 -5.23
N TRP A 280 2.04 -9.04 -4.66
CA TRP A 280 1.79 -7.66 -4.27
C TRP A 280 1.31 -7.62 -2.82
N GLU A 281 1.95 -8.39 -1.94
CA GLU A 281 1.78 -8.20 -0.50
C GLU A 281 2.70 -7.08 -0.02
N ALA A 282 2.27 -6.34 1.00
CA ALA A 282 3.07 -5.25 1.53
C ALA A 282 4.19 -5.87 2.34
N ASP A 283 5.43 -5.54 2.00
CA ASP A 283 6.55 -5.89 2.88
C ASP A 283 6.50 -4.95 4.09
N ASN A 284 5.84 -5.43 5.14
CA ASN A 284 5.73 -4.69 6.40
C ASN A 284 6.92 -4.94 7.32
N SER A 285 7.99 -5.62 6.88
CA SER A 285 9.11 -5.98 7.76
C SER A 285 9.84 -4.77 8.36
N ALA A 286 9.86 -3.65 7.64
CA ALA A 286 10.46 -2.39 8.07
C ALA A 286 9.51 -1.51 8.93
N GLU A 287 8.22 -1.83 8.95
CA GLU A 287 7.22 -1.08 9.71
C GLU A 287 7.49 -1.17 11.21
N MET A 288 7.22 -0.07 11.92
CA MET A 288 7.58 0.07 13.34
C MET A 288 6.93 -1.01 14.19
N GLY A 289 5.64 -1.30 13.97
CA GLY A 289 4.91 -2.35 14.68
C GLY A 289 5.50 -3.75 14.47
N THR A 290 5.94 -4.07 13.26
CA THR A 290 6.60 -5.35 12.97
C THR A 290 7.98 -5.45 13.61
N ARG A 291 8.79 -4.38 13.54
CA ARG A 291 10.09 -4.32 14.21
C ARG A 291 9.96 -4.46 15.73
N LEU A 292 8.95 -3.79 16.30
CA LEU A 292 8.63 -3.85 17.71
C LEU A 292 8.18 -5.25 18.13
N ALA A 293 7.31 -5.90 17.36
CA ALA A 293 6.89 -7.29 17.61
C ALA A 293 8.07 -8.26 17.58
N LYS A 294 9.00 -8.09 16.63
CA LYS A 294 10.22 -8.89 16.57
C LYS A 294 11.05 -8.74 17.84
N ALA A 295 11.29 -7.49 18.27
CA ALA A 295 12.07 -7.21 19.48
C ALA A 295 11.36 -7.74 20.74
N TYR A 296 10.04 -7.54 20.85
CA TYR A 296 9.22 -8.03 21.95
C TYR A 296 9.22 -9.57 22.01
N TYR A 297 9.06 -10.25 20.88
CA TYR A 297 9.15 -11.70 20.81
C TYR A 297 10.51 -12.21 21.28
N GLN A 298 11.60 -11.64 20.75
CA GLN A 298 12.97 -12.07 21.08
C GLN A 298 13.30 -11.81 22.55
N ASN A 299 13.02 -10.60 23.05
CA ASN A 299 13.49 -10.15 24.37
C ASN A 299 12.56 -10.54 25.53
N PHE A 300 11.30 -10.85 25.25
CA PHE A 300 10.30 -11.17 26.27
C PHE A 300 9.72 -12.57 26.08
N ILE A 301 8.91 -12.79 25.04
CA ILE A 301 8.14 -14.04 24.85
C ILE A 301 9.08 -15.25 24.82
N SER A 302 10.15 -15.19 24.01
CA SER A 302 11.05 -16.32 23.84
C SER A 302 11.74 -16.71 25.15
N HIS A 303 12.13 -15.72 25.97
CA HIS A 303 12.77 -15.97 27.26
C HIS A 303 11.80 -16.58 28.27
N VAL A 304 10.57 -16.05 28.35
CA VAL A 304 9.52 -16.57 29.25
C VAL A 304 9.22 -18.03 28.91
N LEU A 305 8.94 -18.32 27.64
CA LEU A 305 8.52 -19.68 27.23
C LEU A 305 9.67 -20.68 27.23
N ASN A 306 10.89 -20.27 26.89
CA ASN A 306 12.07 -21.13 27.04
C ASN A 306 12.35 -21.46 28.51
N ALA A 307 12.17 -20.51 29.42
CA ALA A 307 12.35 -20.75 30.85
C ALA A 307 11.32 -21.75 31.39
N VAL A 308 10.03 -21.56 31.05
CA VAL A 308 8.96 -22.51 31.42
C VAL A 308 9.21 -23.89 30.81
N SER A 309 9.55 -23.95 29.51
CA SER A 309 9.87 -25.22 28.84
C SER A 309 11.09 -25.93 29.45
N GLY A 310 12.05 -25.17 29.98
CA GLY A 310 13.21 -25.68 30.70
C GLY A 310 12.95 -26.05 32.17
N GLY A 311 11.70 -25.97 32.63
CA GLY A 311 11.31 -26.31 33.99
C GLY A 311 11.68 -25.28 35.05
N ILE A 312 11.99 -24.03 34.65
CA ILE A 312 12.18 -22.94 35.60
C ILE A 312 10.77 -22.48 36.05
N PRO A 313 10.41 -22.63 37.34
CA PRO A 313 9.09 -22.26 37.81
C PRO A 313 8.90 -20.75 37.78
N ALA A 314 7.67 -20.32 37.56
CA ALA A 314 7.27 -18.94 37.83
C ALA A 314 7.18 -18.75 39.35
N SER A 315 7.83 -17.71 39.86
CA SER A 315 7.82 -17.35 41.28
C SER A 315 7.11 -16.02 41.48
N GLU A 316 6.27 -15.91 42.48
CA GLU A 316 5.61 -14.65 42.84
C GLU A 316 6.62 -13.58 43.29
N ILE A 317 6.26 -12.31 43.10
CA ILE A 317 7.09 -11.17 43.50
C ILE A 317 7.04 -10.94 45.01
N GLU A 318 5.86 -11.10 45.62
CA GLU A 318 5.61 -10.85 47.05
C GLU A 318 4.62 -11.89 47.62
N GLY A 319 5.11 -12.88 48.39
CA GLY A 319 4.31 -13.58 49.40
C GLY A 319 3.64 -14.94 49.06
N GLY A 320 4.36 -16.03 49.29
CA GLY A 320 3.74 -17.31 49.71
C GLY A 320 3.13 -18.20 48.62
N PHE A 321 3.11 -17.79 47.35
CA PHE A 321 2.74 -18.68 46.26
C PHE A 321 3.70 -19.88 46.19
N LYS A 322 3.15 -21.08 46.39
CA LYS A 322 3.87 -22.33 46.08
C LYS A 322 4.06 -22.35 44.56
N GLY A 323 5.29 -22.02 44.13
CA GLY A 323 5.66 -21.89 42.72
C GLY A 323 5.05 -22.98 41.85
N LEU A 324 4.61 -22.61 40.65
CA LEU A 324 4.02 -23.55 39.71
C LEU A 324 5.01 -24.65 39.38
N SER A 325 4.58 -25.91 39.53
CA SER A 325 5.39 -27.03 39.10
C SER A 325 5.48 -27.03 37.56
N SER A 326 6.58 -27.51 36.99
CA SER A 326 6.89 -27.39 35.55
C SER A 326 5.91 -28.09 34.58
N GLY A 327 4.78 -28.62 35.08
CA GLY A 327 3.71 -29.22 34.28
C GLY A 327 2.38 -28.45 34.31
N GLU A 328 2.29 -27.35 35.07
CA GLU A 328 1.00 -26.67 35.34
C GLU A 328 0.72 -25.46 34.44
N VAL A 329 1.69 -25.01 33.65
CA VAL A 329 1.55 -23.83 32.76
C VAL A 329 1.44 -24.27 31.28
N PRO A 330 0.23 -24.51 30.77
CA PRO A 330 0.01 -24.94 29.39
C PRO A 330 0.30 -23.87 28.33
N SER A 331 0.05 -22.56 28.56
CA SER A 331 0.27 -21.54 27.53
C SER A 331 0.41 -20.10 28.05
N MET A 332 0.91 -19.23 27.17
CA MET A 332 0.99 -17.78 27.37
C MET A 332 -0.01 -17.03 26.47
N LEU A 333 -0.69 -16.04 27.03
CA LEU A 333 -1.64 -15.19 26.33
C LEU A 333 -1.07 -13.79 26.19
N ILE A 334 -0.99 -13.30 24.95
CA ILE A 334 -0.67 -11.91 24.65
C ILE A 334 -1.99 -11.20 24.35
N VAL A 335 -2.40 -10.30 25.26
CA VAL A 335 -3.69 -9.64 25.16
C VAL A 335 -3.54 -8.34 24.39
N MET A 336 -4.08 -8.29 23.17
CA MET A 336 -4.08 -7.06 22.38
C MET A 336 -5.04 -6.02 22.97
N PRO A 337 -4.70 -4.72 22.95
CA PRO A 337 -5.57 -3.69 23.47
C PRO A 337 -6.88 -3.59 22.65
N PRO A 338 -7.99 -3.14 23.27
CA PRO A 338 -9.26 -2.99 22.59
C PRO A 338 -9.13 -2.08 21.37
N GLN A 339 -9.59 -2.58 20.22
CA GLN A 339 -9.48 -1.92 18.91
C GLN A 339 -8.05 -1.45 18.57
N ASN A 340 -7.02 -2.15 19.06
CA ASN A 340 -5.62 -1.81 18.85
C ASN A 340 -5.23 -0.41 19.36
N ARG A 341 -5.94 0.12 20.36
CA ARG A 341 -5.63 1.43 20.97
C ARG A 341 -4.34 1.33 21.78
N VAL A 342 -3.23 1.81 21.20
CA VAL A 342 -1.89 1.65 21.78
C VAL A 342 -1.72 2.26 23.16
N THR A 343 -2.48 3.31 23.49
CA THR A 343 -2.44 3.98 24.80
C THR A 343 -3.17 3.22 25.91
N TYR A 344 -3.89 2.14 25.60
CA TYR A 344 -4.75 1.46 26.57
C TYR A 344 -3.97 0.81 27.72
N PHE A 345 -2.70 0.47 27.50
CA PHE A 345 -1.79 -0.05 28.53
C PHE A 345 -0.70 0.97 28.91
N ALA A 346 -0.87 2.26 28.57
CA ALA A 346 0.15 3.28 28.78
C ALA A 346 0.30 3.69 30.24
N HIS A 347 -0.81 3.86 30.94
CA HIS A 347 -0.79 4.35 32.31
C HIS A 347 -0.71 3.20 33.30
N GLN A 348 0.24 3.26 34.22
CA GLN A 348 0.43 2.23 35.25
C GLN A 348 -0.86 1.98 36.04
N GLY A 349 -1.62 3.02 36.36
CA GLY A 349 -2.92 2.88 37.05
C GLY A 349 -3.99 2.14 36.25
N GLN A 350 -3.96 2.22 34.91
CA GLN A 350 -4.91 1.47 34.07
C GLN A 350 -4.58 -0.01 34.07
N LEU A 351 -3.31 -0.38 33.89
CA LEU A 351 -2.90 -1.77 33.94
C LEU A 351 -3.12 -2.38 35.32
N GLN A 352 -2.81 -1.64 36.39
CA GLN A 352 -3.09 -2.07 37.76
C GLN A 352 -4.58 -2.31 37.97
N GLY A 353 -5.44 -1.41 37.48
CA GLY A 353 -6.88 -1.60 37.54
C GLY A 353 -7.36 -2.84 36.77
N ILE A 354 -6.74 -3.18 35.63
CA ILE A 354 -7.02 -4.42 34.90
C ILE A 354 -6.58 -5.64 35.73
N VAL A 355 -5.38 -5.61 36.30
CA VAL A 355 -4.83 -6.69 37.12
C VAL A 355 -5.73 -6.98 38.31
N GLU A 356 -6.12 -5.94 39.05
CA GLU A 356 -7.00 -6.05 40.22
C GLU A 356 -8.41 -6.50 39.85
N SER A 357 -9.05 -5.83 38.87
CA SER A 357 -10.41 -6.16 38.45
C SER A 357 -10.51 -7.56 37.88
N HIS A 358 -9.46 -8.08 37.24
CA HIS A 358 -9.41 -9.43 36.72
C HIS A 358 -8.69 -10.43 37.62
N GLY A 359 -8.34 -10.08 38.87
CA GLY A 359 -7.70 -10.99 39.84
C GLY A 359 -6.47 -11.71 39.29
N LEU A 360 -5.61 -10.98 38.58
CA LEU A 360 -4.35 -11.49 38.05
C LEU A 360 -3.25 -11.38 39.12
N GLN A 361 -2.30 -12.31 39.11
CA GLN A 361 -1.16 -12.32 40.04
C GLN A 361 0.14 -11.98 39.31
N ASP A 362 0.97 -11.12 39.89
CA ASP A 362 2.30 -10.81 39.37
C ASP A 362 3.29 -11.96 39.61
N VAL A 363 3.91 -12.45 38.54
CA VAL A 363 4.91 -13.51 38.60
C VAL A 363 6.20 -13.13 37.87
N LYS A 364 7.33 -13.58 38.41
CA LYS A 364 8.65 -13.54 37.77
C LYS A 364 8.93 -14.90 37.13
N VAL A 365 9.37 -14.87 35.88
CA VAL A 365 9.76 -16.06 35.10
C VAL A 365 11.21 -15.88 34.65
N GLY A 366 12.03 -16.91 34.83
CA GLY A 366 13.47 -16.89 34.45
C GLY A 366 14.41 -16.62 35.62
N ARG A 367 15.71 -16.48 35.33
CA ARG A 367 16.78 -16.29 36.34
C ARG A 367 17.70 -15.12 35.98
N GLY A 368 18.15 -14.38 36.99
CA GLY A 368 19.14 -13.31 36.85
C GLY A 368 18.69 -12.20 35.88
N ALA A 369 19.57 -11.79 34.97
CA ALA A 369 19.28 -10.75 33.97
C ALA A 369 18.17 -11.13 32.96
N PHE A 370 17.80 -12.42 32.89
CA PHE A 370 16.75 -12.92 32.01
C PHE A 370 15.40 -13.05 32.71
N THR A 371 15.29 -12.66 33.99
CA THR A 371 14.00 -12.62 34.67
C THR A 371 13.08 -11.61 33.98
N ARG A 372 11.83 -12.01 33.75
CA ARG A 372 10.75 -11.21 33.18
C ARG A 372 9.54 -11.26 34.11
N THR A 373 8.80 -10.16 34.18
CA THR A 373 7.52 -10.12 34.90
C THR A 373 6.38 -10.39 33.91
N ALA A 374 5.45 -11.23 34.31
CA ALA A 374 4.20 -11.50 33.61
C ALA A 374 3.08 -11.64 34.64
N PHE A 375 1.85 -11.72 34.17
CA PHE A 375 0.69 -12.01 35.00
C PHE A 375 0.36 -13.50 34.96
N PHE A 376 -0.24 -14.03 36.02
CA PHE A 376 -0.69 -15.40 36.11
C PHE A 376 -2.14 -15.47 36.56
N LYS A 377 -2.94 -16.29 35.87
CA LYS A 377 -4.29 -16.66 36.33
C LYS A 377 -4.70 -18.02 35.78
N GLY A 378 -5.15 -18.89 36.69
CA GLY A 378 -5.59 -20.25 36.36
C GLY A 378 -4.45 -21.13 35.87
N ARG A 379 -4.25 -21.18 34.55
CA ARG A 379 -3.21 -21.99 33.88
C ARG A 379 -2.48 -21.19 32.79
N TYR A 380 -2.62 -19.87 32.81
CA TYR A 380 -2.09 -19.01 31.76
C TYR A 380 -1.09 -18.03 32.34
N LEU A 381 0.06 -17.90 31.67
CA LEU A 381 0.84 -16.68 31.73
C LEU A 381 0.17 -15.66 30.83
N ILE A 382 0.07 -14.41 31.27
CA ILE A 382 -0.66 -13.36 30.57
C ILE A 382 0.27 -12.15 30.51
N ASP A 383 0.38 -11.54 29.33
CA ASP A 383 1.05 -10.25 29.18
C ASP A 383 0.18 -9.27 28.40
N PHE A 384 0.29 -8.00 28.79
CA PHE A 384 -0.29 -6.87 28.11
C PHE A 384 0.86 -6.07 27.50
N PRO A 385 1.06 -6.10 26.18
CA PRO A 385 2.30 -5.64 25.54
C PRO A 385 2.43 -4.11 25.62
N ARG A 386 2.94 -3.60 26.75
CA ARG A 386 3.21 -2.17 26.98
C ARG A 386 4.19 -1.57 25.99
N THR A 387 4.98 -2.40 25.30
CA THR A 387 5.84 -1.96 24.20
C THR A 387 5.06 -1.25 23.10
N LEU A 388 3.76 -1.55 22.92
CA LEU A 388 2.90 -0.86 21.97
C LEU A 388 2.80 0.65 22.25
N ASN A 389 3.07 1.11 23.47
CA ASN A 389 3.10 2.54 23.80
C ASN A 389 4.15 3.30 22.98
N ASP A 390 5.22 2.63 22.53
CA ASP A 390 6.25 3.23 21.68
C ASP A 390 5.71 3.61 20.28
N LEU A 391 4.50 3.15 19.94
CA LEU A 391 3.83 3.46 18.68
C LEU A 391 2.95 4.72 18.77
N ILE A 392 2.82 5.37 19.93
CA ILE A 392 1.94 6.56 20.11
C ILE A 392 2.27 7.66 19.09
N ASP A 393 3.55 7.88 18.83
CA ASP A 393 4.04 8.92 17.92
C ASP A 393 4.23 8.42 16.48
N SER A 394 3.83 7.18 16.18
CA SER A 394 3.96 6.60 14.85
C SER A 394 2.83 7.03 13.91
N ASP A 395 3.10 6.98 12.62
CA ASP A 395 2.05 7.12 11.60
C ASP A 395 1.04 5.97 11.75
N GLU A 396 -0.21 6.32 12.07
CA GLU A 396 -1.34 5.39 12.26
C GLU A 396 -1.09 4.31 13.33
N PRO A 397 -1.02 4.68 14.63
CA PRO A 397 -0.62 3.79 15.72
C PRO A 397 -1.42 2.47 15.81
N GLN A 398 -2.72 2.53 15.56
CA GLN A 398 -3.61 1.36 15.61
C GLN A 398 -3.28 0.35 14.51
N HIS A 399 -2.83 0.83 13.34
CA HIS A 399 -2.37 -0.07 12.29
C HIS A 399 -1.03 -0.71 12.67
N GLN A 400 -0.10 0.07 13.22
CA GLN A 400 1.18 -0.47 13.68
C GLN A 400 0.96 -1.57 14.74
N ALA A 401 0.00 -1.40 15.65
CA ALA A 401 -0.42 -2.45 16.57
C ALA A 401 -1.03 -3.68 15.88
N SER A 402 -1.77 -3.51 14.78
CA SER A 402 -2.25 -4.65 13.98
C SER A 402 -1.12 -5.40 13.27
N LEU A 403 -0.08 -4.69 12.81
CA LEU A 403 1.12 -5.29 12.24
C LEU A 403 1.94 -6.03 13.30
N PHE A 404 1.98 -5.48 14.51
CA PHE A 404 2.60 -6.13 15.66
C PHE A 404 1.94 -7.49 15.93
N GLU A 405 0.62 -7.54 16.06
CA GLU A 405 -0.15 -8.77 16.25
C GLU A 405 0.09 -9.79 15.13
N ARG A 406 -0.06 -9.37 13.87
CA ARG A 406 0.17 -10.26 12.70
C ARG A 406 1.56 -10.84 12.69
N HIS A 407 2.58 -10.05 13.06
CA HIS A 407 3.95 -10.52 13.10
C HIS A 407 4.20 -11.51 14.24
N LEU A 408 3.52 -11.36 15.39
CA LEU A 408 3.59 -12.34 16.47
C LEU A 408 3.01 -13.70 16.05
N LEU A 409 1.87 -13.71 15.35
CA LEU A 409 1.18 -14.93 14.94
C LEU A 409 2.04 -15.85 14.05
N VAL A 410 3.02 -15.31 13.31
CA VAL A 410 3.94 -16.11 12.48
C VAL A 410 5.19 -16.58 13.22
N GLN A 411 5.37 -16.20 14.49
CA GLN A 411 6.56 -16.60 15.27
C GLN A 411 6.48 -18.05 15.76
N PRO A 412 7.62 -18.71 16.01
CA PRO A 412 7.67 -20.12 16.38
C PRO A 412 6.80 -20.55 17.56
N PHE A 413 6.54 -19.71 18.57
CA PHE A 413 5.70 -20.11 19.72
C PHE A 413 4.19 -19.98 19.45
N PHE A 414 3.78 -19.27 18.40
CA PHE A 414 2.38 -19.07 18.02
C PHE A 414 1.96 -20.02 16.90
N ASN A 415 2.89 -20.37 16.01
CA ASN A 415 2.65 -21.35 14.96
C ASN A 415 2.77 -22.79 15.51
N THR A 416 1.63 -23.39 15.85
CA THR A 416 1.54 -24.75 16.43
C THR A 416 1.29 -25.84 15.40
N GLU A 417 1.15 -25.50 14.11
CA GLU A 417 0.93 -26.51 13.06
C GLU A 417 2.07 -27.55 13.07
N GLY A 418 1.72 -28.80 13.36
CA GLY A 418 2.66 -29.93 13.37
C GLY A 418 3.47 -30.12 14.66
N ARG A 419 3.24 -29.35 15.74
CA ARG A 419 3.92 -29.57 17.02
C ARG A 419 3.20 -30.60 17.90
N PRO A 420 3.94 -31.47 18.62
CA PRO A 420 3.34 -32.38 19.57
C PRO A 420 2.58 -31.61 20.66
N SER A 421 1.41 -32.12 21.07
CA SER A 421 0.45 -31.48 22.01
C SER A 421 0.98 -31.12 23.40
N ARG A 422 2.25 -31.42 23.69
CA ARG A 422 2.93 -31.15 24.97
C ARG A 422 3.90 -29.97 24.94
N SER A 423 4.06 -29.25 23.82
CA SER A 423 4.93 -28.07 23.78
C SER A 423 4.23 -26.83 24.32
N VAL A 424 4.93 -26.06 25.17
CA VAL A 424 4.52 -24.71 25.59
C VAL A 424 4.24 -23.86 24.35
N SER A 425 3.09 -23.18 24.33
CA SER A 425 2.66 -22.32 23.22
C SER A 425 2.25 -20.93 23.68
N ALA A 426 2.15 -20.01 22.73
CA ALA A 426 1.56 -18.69 22.93
C ALA A 426 0.35 -18.50 22.02
N GLU A 427 -0.61 -17.70 22.50
CA GLU A 427 -1.80 -17.27 21.77
C GLU A 427 -1.86 -15.74 21.82
N VAL A 428 -2.15 -15.09 20.70
CA VAL A 428 -2.55 -13.68 20.70
C VAL A 428 -4.07 -13.65 20.79
N ILE A 429 -4.63 -12.96 21.79
CA ILE A 429 -6.07 -12.87 21.99
C ILE A 429 -6.57 -11.44 21.97
N SER A 430 -7.80 -11.25 21.52
CA SER A 430 -8.47 -9.96 21.59
C SER A 430 -8.82 -9.59 23.03
N TRP A 431 -8.97 -8.29 23.30
CA TRP A 431 -9.47 -7.81 24.59
C TRP A 431 -10.81 -8.45 25.00
N ASN A 432 -11.74 -8.61 24.05
CA ASN A 432 -13.05 -9.19 24.34
C ASN A 432 -12.94 -10.68 24.74
N ASP A 433 -12.05 -11.43 24.07
CA ASP A 433 -11.81 -12.83 24.42
C ASP A 433 -11.14 -12.96 25.78
N PHE A 434 -10.23 -12.04 26.12
CA PHE A 434 -9.65 -11.93 27.45
C PHE A 434 -10.72 -11.70 28.52
N VAL A 435 -11.57 -10.68 28.35
CA VAL A 435 -12.66 -10.37 29.31
C VAL A 435 -13.64 -11.53 29.46
N LYS A 436 -13.96 -12.22 28.36
CA LYS A 436 -14.83 -13.41 28.40
C LYS A 436 -14.17 -14.58 29.15
N ARG A 437 -12.86 -14.79 28.95
CA ARG A 437 -12.09 -15.88 29.57
C ARG A 437 -11.81 -15.62 31.04
N PHE A 438 -11.61 -14.36 31.41
CA PHE A 438 -11.34 -13.91 32.77
C PHE A 438 -12.30 -12.78 33.11
N PRO A 439 -13.56 -13.05 33.46
CA PRO A 439 -14.49 -11.99 33.83
C PRO A 439 -13.96 -11.18 35.01
N ALA A 440 -14.30 -9.89 35.04
CA ALA A 440 -13.95 -9.04 36.15
C ALA A 440 -14.59 -9.59 37.43
N THR A 441 -13.81 -9.64 38.50
CA THR A 441 -14.28 -9.93 39.84
C THR A 441 -15.23 -8.80 40.22
N THR A 442 -16.53 -9.07 40.29
CA THR A 442 -17.48 -8.13 40.86
C THR A 442 -17.01 -7.85 42.29
N MET A 443 -16.41 -6.69 42.52
CA MET A 443 -16.18 -6.23 43.88
C MET A 443 -17.57 -6.08 44.48
N VAL A 444 -17.96 -7.04 45.31
CA VAL A 444 -19.08 -6.85 46.22
C VAL A 444 -18.60 -5.76 47.15
N VAL A 445 -18.94 -4.51 46.81
CA VAL A 445 -18.82 -3.41 47.74
C VAL A 445 -19.76 -3.78 48.87
N VAL A 446 -19.21 -4.39 49.92
CA VAL A 446 -19.90 -4.54 51.18
C VAL A 446 -20.01 -3.13 51.72
N THR A 447 -21.04 -2.40 51.26
CA THR A 447 -21.48 -1.19 51.94
C THR A 447 -21.95 -1.67 53.30
N GLY A 448 -21.08 -1.53 54.30
CA GLY A 448 -21.43 -1.75 55.69
C GLY A 448 -22.53 -0.78 56.10
N ALA A 449 -23.77 -1.15 55.84
CA ALA A 449 -24.90 -0.70 56.65
C ALA A 449 -24.86 -1.52 57.95
N ASP A 450 -25.17 -0.83 59.04
CA ASP A 450 -25.29 -1.32 60.42
C ASP A 450 -23.97 -1.46 61.19
N ARG A 451 -23.36 -0.30 61.47
CA ARG A 451 -22.90 -0.01 62.84
C ARG A 451 -23.93 0.90 63.50
N ASP A 452 -24.90 0.29 64.18
CA ASP A 452 -25.54 0.89 65.34
C ASP A 452 -24.45 1.00 66.43
N ASP A 453 -23.90 2.21 66.62
CA ASP A 453 -23.14 2.56 67.82
C ASP A 453 -23.93 3.63 68.58
N ASP A 454 -24.42 3.22 69.74
CA ASP A 454 -25.11 4.00 70.76
C ASP A 454 -24.36 5.29 71.13
N ALA A 455 -25.01 6.43 70.94
CA ALA A 455 -24.63 7.68 71.58
C ALA A 455 -25.18 7.70 73.02
N VAL A 456 -24.36 7.30 73.98
CA VAL A 456 -24.55 7.62 75.40
C VAL A 456 -24.12 9.07 75.62
N LEU A 457 -25.11 9.96 75.78
CA LEU A 457 -24.93 11.30 76.34
C LEU A 457 -25.05 11.22 77.86
N VAL A 458 -23.93 11.43 78.57
CA VAL A 458 -23.90 11.84 79.98
C VAL A 458 -23.08 13.13 80.07
N SER A 459 -23.78 14.19 80.50
CA SER A 459 -23.35 15.54 80.94
C SER A 459 -22.40 16.34 80.04
#